data_AF-A0A843A6C5-F1
#
_entry.id   AF-A0A843A6C5-F1
#
_cell.length_a   1.000
_cell.length_b   1.000
_cell.length_c   1.000
_cell.angle_alpha   90.00
_cell.angle_beta   90.00
_cell.angle_gamma   90.00
#
_symmetry.space_group_name_H-M   'P 1'
#
loop_
_entity.id
_entity.type
_entity.pdbx_description
1 polymer ?
#
loop_
_entity_poly.entity_id
_entity_poly.type
_entity_poly.pdbx_seq_one_letter_code
_entity_poly.pdbx_strand_id
1 'polypeptide(L)'
;MSKRGCGSRVNNGLYLSVATSEFGRPVEHFLLDPPKPYVGKPFRTPIIIAGKKVNHIMIYVGKEFYPFVSDYMEESRCQGISRRIPKSFPFERLTPFESRMFFVHERAIPLFGHDTGRECPRKINHSHKPGDTCVFDLWHLSALERIKDKHEVSIIDEDHAGIQTPSVKYSVNLPRMPPVNLDKKTIYKYQTGIFAAFWVGHLEYVNKQKKIPESLKRRVKNTEFDIRALEE
;
A
#
# COMPACT_ATOMS: atom_id res chain seq x y z
N MET A 1 12.64 14.87 -8.04
CA MET A 1 11.74 14.12 -7.14
C MET A 1 11.16 12.94 -7.92
N SER A 2 11.27 11.71 -7.43
CA SER A 2 10.67 10.58 -8.14
C SER A 2 9.14 10.69 -8.09
N LYS A 3 8.50 10.47 -9.24
CA LYS A 3 7.05 10.52 -9.38
C LYS A 3 6.47 9.24 -8.75
N ARG A 4 5.48 9.35 -7.85
CA ARG A 4 4.74 8.16 -7.36
C ARG A 4 3.87 7.57 -8.48
N GLY A 5 3.53 6.29 -8.37
CA GLY A 5 2.62 5.58 -9.27
C GLY A 5 1.25 6.26 -9.34
N CYS A 6 0.75 6.79 -8.22
CA CYS A 6 -0.50 7.58 -8.18
C CYS A 6 -0.34 9.08 -8.51
N GLY A 7 0.85 9.52 -8.95
CA GLY A 7 1.16 10.91 -9.28
C GLY A 7 1.81 11.69 -8.13
N SER A 8 2.17 12.95 -8.38
CA SER A 8 2.81 13.81 -7.37
C SER A 8 1.82 14.33 -6.34
N ARG A 9 2.30 14.77 -5.17
CA ARG A 9 1.40 15.53 -4.29
C ARG A 9 1.02 16.83 -4.94
N VAL A 10 -0.12 17.35 -4.52
CA VAL A 10 -0.73 18.52 -5.15
C VAL A 10 -0.66 19.72 -4.21
N ASN A 11 -0.39 20.88 -4.79
CA ASN A 11 -0.52 22.15 -4.10
C ASN A 11 -1.94 22.28 -3.50
N ASN A 12 -2.02 22.79 -2.28
CA ASN A 12 -3.22 22.87 -1.46
C ASN A 12 -3.84 21.50 -1.10
N GLY A 13 -3.06 20.42 -1.10
CA GLY A 13 -3.50 19.09 -0.68
C GLY A 13 -3.33 18.86 0.82
N LEU A 14 -4.26 18.12 1.42
CA LEU A 14 -4.17 17.61 2.79
C LEU A 14 -3.95 16.09 2.75
N TYR A 15 -3.01 15.61 3.55
CA TYR A 15 -2.59 14.21 3.56
C TYR A 15 -2.61 13.67 4.99
N LEU A 16 -3.09 12.44 5.14
CA LEU A 16 -2.82 11.62 6.32
C LEU A 16 -1.53 10.88 6.07
N SER A 17 -0.59 10.97 7.01
CA SER A 17 0.74 10.40 6.87
C SER A 17 1.07 9.49 8.04
N VAL A 18 1.83 8.43 7.75
CA VAL A 18 2.41 7.55 8.76
C VAL A 18 3.70 8.18 9.25
N ALA A 19 3.90 8.22 10.56
CA ALA A 19 5.13 8.74 11.14
C ALA A 19 6.32 7.81 10.86
N THR A 20 7.49 8.40 10.62
CA THR A 20 8.77 7.68 10.47
C THR A 20 9.67 7.97 11.66
N SER A 21 10.55 7.03 12.00
CA SER A 21 11.51 7.15 13.10
C SER A 21 12.75 6.32 12.82
N GLU A 22 13.91 6.77 13.32
CA GLU A 22 15.16 5.99 13.31
C GLU A 22 15.03 4.68 14.11
N PHE A 23 14.13 4.64 15.08
CA PHE A 23 13.77 3.45 15.86
C PHE A 23 12.49 2.77 15.36
N GLY A 24 12.03 3.16 14.17
CA GLY A 24 10.83 2.63 13.55
C GLY A 24 10.96 1.14 13.17
N ARG A 25 9.90 0.62 12.56
CA ARG A 25 9.89 -0.72 11.96
C ARG A 25 9.85 -0.60 10.43
N PRO A 26 10.44 -1.55 9.70
CA PRO A 26 10.34 -1.57 8.24
C PRO A 26 8.88 -1.80 7.81
N VAL A 27 8.52 -1.37 6.60
CA VAL A 27 7.12 -1.38 6.12
C VAL A 27 6.50 -2.77 6.13
N GLU A 28 7.30 -3.82 5.96
CA GLU A 28 6.91 -5.23 5.99
C GLU A 28 6.37 -5.67 7.35
N HIS A 29 6.78 -5.01 8.42
CA HIS A 29 6.29 -5.29 9.77
C HIS A 29 4.78 -5.07 9.88
N PHE A 30 4.25 -4.16 9.06
CA PHE A 30 2.85 -3.72 9.09
C PHE A 30 1.93 -4.47 8.12
N LEU A 31 2.47 -5.44 7.38
CA LEU A 31 1.68 -6.32 6.53
C LEU A 31 0.78 -7.22 7.38
N LEU A 32 -0.40 -7.53 6.86
CA LEU A 32 -1.30 -8.54 7.42
C LEU A 32 -0.98 -9.87 6.74
N ASP A 33 -0.59 -10.86 7.52
CA ASP A 33 -0.17 -12.17 7.03
C ASP A 33 -0.93 -13.28 7.77
N PRO A 34 -1.87 -14.00 7.11
CA PRO A 34 -2.31 -13.80 5.74
C PRO A 34 -3.15 -12.50 5.58
N PRO A 35 -3.25 -11.94 4.36
CA PRO A 35 -4.14 -10.83 4.06
C PRO A 35 -5.59 -11.17 4.42
N LYS A 36 -6.39 -10.16 4.78
CA LYS A 36 -7.79 -10.38 5.19
C LYS A 36 -8.76 -10.08 4.04
N PRO A 37 -9.71 -10.97 3.71
CA PRO A 37 -10.70 -10.70 2.67
C PRO A 37 -11.45 -9.37 2.89
N TYR A 38 -11.71 -8.67 1.79
CA TYR A 38 -12.52 -7.45 1.78
C TYR A 38 -13.70 -7.60 0.83
N VAL A 39 -14.93 -7.40 1.34
CA VAL A 39 -16.19 -7.65 0.62
C VAL A 39 -16.86 -6.35 0.13
N GLY A 40 -16.12 -5.25 0.04
CA GLY A 40 -16.65 -3.96 -0.44
C GLY A 40 -16.26 -3.61 -1.87
N LYS A 41 -16.90 -2.57 -2.41
CA LYS A 41 -16.58 -2.01 -3.73
C LYS A 41 -15.32 -1.12 -3.65
N PRO A 42 -14.56 -0.97 -4.75
CA PRO A 42 -13.51 0.03 -4.84
C PRO A 42 -14.03 1.44 -4.51
N PHE A 43 -13.20 2.24 -3.83
CA PHE A 43 -13.54 3.62 -3.49
C PHE A 43 -12.32 4.53 -3.63
N ARG A 44 -12.53 5.74 -4.16
CA ARG A 44 -11.43 6.68 -4.42
C ARG A 44 -11.03 7.46 -3.16
N THR A 45 -12.02 7.95 -2.43
CA THR A 45 -11.85 8.72 -1.20
C THR A 45 -11.77 7.75 -0.03
N PRO A 46 -10.73 7.84 0.83
CA PRO A 46 -10.65 7.03 2.04
C PRO A 46 -11.95 7.09 2.86
N ILE A 47 -12.29 5.99 3.52
CA ILE A 47 -13.51 5.89 4.33
C ILE A 47 -13.16 5.67 5.81
N ILE A 48 -13.90 6.32 6.70
CA ILE A 48 -13.78 6.05 8.13
C ILE A 48 -14.54 4.77 8.44
N ILE A 49 -13.90 3.87 9.17
CA ILE A 49 -14.51 2.66 9.70
C ILE A 49 -14.61 2.79 11.23
N ALA A 50 -15.79 2.50 11.77
CA ALA A 50 -16.00 2.54 13.21
C ALA A 50 -15.28 1.37 13.88
N GLY A 51 -14.44 1.67 14.87
CA GLY A 51 -13.87 0.66 15.76
C GLY A 51 -14.57 0.70 17.12
N LYS A 52 -14.29 -0.32 17.96
CA LYS A 52 -14.89 -0.42 19.30
C LYS A 52 -14.46 0.70 20.26
N LYS A 53 -13.24 1.20 20.10
CA LYS A 53 -12.64 2.24 20.98
C LYS A 53 -12.25 3.50 20.20
N VAL A 54 -11.58 3.30 19.07
CA VAL A 54 -11.16 4.37 18.16
C VAL A 54 -11.65 4.08 16.75
N ASN A 55 -11.94 5.11 15.97
CA ASN A 55 -12.21 4.91 14.56
C ASN A 55 -10.90 4.67 13.79
N HIS A 56 -11.02 4.06 12.63
CA HIS A 56 -9.90 3.82 11.73
C HIS A 56 -10.25 4.32 10.33
N ILE A 57 -9.31 4.21 9.41
CA ILE A 57 -9.50 4.61 8.03
C ILE A 57 -9.13 3.46 7.10
N MET A 58 -9.91 3.30 6.04
CA MET A 58 -9.64 2.33 4.99
C MET A 58 -9.29 3.06 3.70
N ILE A 59 -8.29 2.55 3.00
CA ILE A 59 -7.69 3.16 1.83
C ILE A 59 -7.64 2.10 0.74
N TYR A 60 -8.29 2.38 -0.38
CA TYR A 60 -8.21 1.55 -1.57
C TYR A 60 -6.99 1.95 -2.40
N VAL A 61 -6.10 0.99 -2.63
CA VAL A 61 -4.96 1.12 -3.54
C VAL A 61 -5.43 0.67 -4.92
N GLY A 62 -5.42 1.59 -5.88
CA GLY A 62 -5.90 1.33 -7.24
C GLY A 62 -4.90 0.55 -8.07
N LYS A 63 -5.31 -0.61 -8.59
CA LYS A 63 -4.48 -1.46 -9.47
C LYS A 63 -4.05 -0.76 -10.76
N GLU A 64 -4.78 0.27 -11.14
CA GLU A 64 -4.46 1.10 -12.31
C GLU A 64 -3.17 1.92 -12.12
N PHE A 65 -2.75 2.14 -10.88
CA PHE A 65 -1.52 2.85 -10.51
C PHE A 65 -0.47 1.90 -9.93
N TYR A 66 -0.90 0.90 -9.16
CA TYR A 66 -0.04 -0.10 -8.54
C TYR A 66 -0.57 -1.48 -8.91
N PRO A 67 -0.18 -2.05 -10.05
CA PRO A 67 -0.78 -3.30 -10.50
C PRO A 67 -0.69 -4.45 -9.50
N PHE A 68 0.35 -4.46 -8.67
CA PHE A 68 0.53 -5.41 -7.58
C PHE A 68 0.71 -4.72 -6.22
N VAL A 69 0.43 -5.46 -5.14
CA VAL A 69 0.64 -4.99 -3.76
C VAL A 69 2.10 -4.61 -3.53
N SER A 70 3.04 -5.40 -4.05
CA SER A 70 4.48 -5.16 -3.96
C SER A 70 4.89 -3.82 -4.57
N ASP A 71 4.26 -3.39 -5.67
CA ASP A 71 4.55 -2.09 -6.30
C ASP A 71 4.29 -0.92 -5.34
N TYR A 72 3.16 -0.98 -4.63
CA TYR A 72 2.82 0.01 -3.62
C TYR A 72 3.75 -0.05 -2.42
N MET A 73 4.12 -1.25 -1.98
CA MET A 73 4.97 -1.45 -0.81
C MET A 73 6.41 -1.00 -1.05
N GLU A 74 6.99 -1.30 -2.20
CA GLU A 74 8.34 -0.85 -2.57
C GLU A 74 8.41 0.66 -2.75
N GLU A 75 7.39 1.28 -3.37
CA GLU A 75 7.29 2.74 -3.38
C GLU A 75 7.19 3.31 -1.97
N SER A 76 6.36 2.71 -1.12
CA SER A 76 6.16 3.13 0.27
C SER A 76 7.43 2.99 1.11
N ARG A 77 8.28 1.99 0.83
CA ARG A 77 9.59 1.81 1.47
C ARG A 77 10.49 3.02 1.21
N CYS A 78 10.53 3.52 -0.02
CA CYS A 78 11.40 4.65 -0.40
C CYS A 78 10.82 6.02 -0.05
N GLN A 79 9.50 6.18 -0.14
CA GLN A 79 8.86 7.51 -0.10
C GLN A 79 7.96 7.73 1.12
N GLY A 80 7.83 6.73 1.99
CA GLY A 80 6.90 6.74 3.10
C GLY A 80 5.43 6.66 2.65
N ILE A 81 4.57 6.43 3.64
CA ILE A 81 3.14 6.19 3.43
C ILE A 81 2.37 7.46 3.75
N SER A 82 1.65 7.94 2.74
CA SER A 82 0.73 9.05 2.90
C SER A 82 -0.46 8.91 1.97
N ARG A 83 -1.61 9.43 2.37
CA ARG A 83 -2.82 9.41 1.55
C ARG A 83 -3.49 10.77 1.55
N ARG A 84 -3.73 11.30 0.36
CA ARG A 84 -4.51 12.52 0.18
C ARG A 84 -5.93 12.31 0.67
N ILE A 85 -6.41 13.25 1.48
CA ILE A 85 -7.80 13.35 1.92
C ILE A 85 -8.42 14.67 1.44
N PRO A 86 -9.73 14.71 1.20
CA PRO A 86 -10.44 15.97 1.00
C PRO A 86 -10.20 16.92 2.18
N LYS A 87 -10.14 18.23 1.93
CA LYS A 87 -10.05 19.21 3.02
C LYS A 87 -11.25 19.11 3.96
N SER A 88 -12.42 18.70 3.50
CA SER A 88 -13.62 18.49 4.32
C SER A 88 -13.66 17.13 5.03
N PHE A 89 -12.64 16.27 4.85
CA PHE A 89 -12.61 14.94 5.46
C PHE A 89 -12.61 15.05 6.99
N PRO A 90 -13.45 14.28 7.71
CA PRO A 90 -13.61 14.41 9.15
C PRO A 90 -12.50 13.66 9.92
N PHE A 91 -11.25 14.08 9.74
CA PHE A 91 -10.08 13.47 10.39
C PHE A 91 -10.12 13.60 11.92
N GLU A 92 -10.90 14.52 12.47
CA GLU A 92 -11.10 14.72 13.92
C GLU A 92 -11.75 13.51 14.58
N ARG A 93 -12.36 12.61 13.79
CA ARG A 93 -12.89 11.33 14.27
C ARG A 93 -11.82 10.26 14.45
N LEU A 94 -10.60 10.53 14.02
CA LEU A 94 -9.44 9.64 14.16
C LEU A 94 -8.58 10.14 15.34
N THR A 95 -7.81 9.23 15.90
CA THR A 95 -6.87 9.49 16.98
C THR A 95 -5.47 9.17 16.47
N PRO A 96 -4.53 10.12 16.44
CA PRO A 96 -3.17 9.86 15.98
C PRO A 96 -2.49 8.80 16.87
N PHE A 97 -1.66 7.97 16.27
CA PHE A 97 -0.96 6.82 16.89
C PHE A 97 -1.87 5.71 17.47
N GLU A 98 -3.19 5.87 17.46
CA GLU A 98 -4.15 4.82 17.83
C GLU A 98 -4.97 4.33 16.64
N SER A 99 -5.44 5.26 15.79
CA SER A 99 -6.14 4.93 14.55
C SER A 99 -5.21 4.25 13.56
N ARG A 100 -5.75 3.30 12.80
CA ARG A 100 -5.02 2.58 11.74
C ARG A 100 -5.52 2.95 10.35
N MET A 101 -4.61 2.98 9.40
CA MET A 101 -4.82 3.02 7.96
C MET A 101 -4.79 1.59 7.43
N PHE A 102 -5.96 1.03 7.13
CA PHE A 102 -6.10 -0.28 6.50
C PHE A 102 -6.05 -0.15 4.98
N PHE A 103 -5.08 -0.82 4.36
CA PHE A 103 -4.87 -0.76 2.92
C PHE A 103 -5.48 -1.97 2.22
N VAL A 104 -6.29 -1.69 1.20
CA VAL A 104 -7.03 -2.67 0.41
C VAL A 104 -6.49 -2.70 -1.01
N HIS A 105 -6.34 -3.89 -1.60
CA HIS A 105 -5.94 -4.06 -2.99
C HIS A 105 -6.68 -5.24 -3.64
N GLU A 106 -6.98 -5.13 -4.95
CA GLU A 106 -7.67 -6.17 -5.73
C GLU A 106 -6.87 -7.46 -5.89
N ARG A 107 -5.53 -7.36 -5.86
CA ARG A 107 -4.59 -8.49 -5.96
C ARG A 107 -3.95 -8.86 -4.63
N ALA A 108 -4.67 -8.72 -3.52
CA ALA A 108 -4.12 -9.02 -2.20
C ALA A 108 -4.19 -10.51 -1.84
N ILE A 109 -5.13 -11.28 -2.41
CA ILE A 109 -5.32 -12.69 -2.10
C ILE A 109 -5.34 -13.51 -3.40
N PRO A 110 -4.31 -14.33 -3.68
CA PRO A 110 -4.30 -15.23 -4.83
C PRO A 110 -5.41 -16.29 -4.72
N LEU A 111 -6.17 -16.50 -5.79
CA LEU A 111 -7.18 -17.56 -5.89
C LEU A 111 -6.74 -18.71 -6.81
N PHE A 112 -5.44 -18.93 -6.90
CA PHE A 112 -4.81 -19.99 -7.69
C PHE A 112 -3.67 -20.63 -6.89
N GLY A 113 -3.39 -21.90 -7.19
CA GLY A 113 -2.26 -22.61 -6.58
C GLY A 113 -0.94 -21.97 -7.01
N HIS A 114 -0.06 -21.71 -6.05
CA HIS A 114 1.28 -21.21 -6.32
C HIS A 114 2.29 -21.79 -5.35
N ASP A 115 3.55 -21.77 -5.77
CA ASP A 115 4.71 -22.12 -4.98
C ASP A 115 5.84 -21.16 -5.35
N THR A 116 6.29 -20.40 -4.35
CA THR A 116 7.39 -19.44 -4.46
C THR A 116 8.73 -20.06 -4.05
N GLY A 117 8.75 -21.34 -3.63
CA GLY A 117 9.95 -22.08 -3.24
C GLY A 117 10.59 -21.60 -1.93
N ARG A 118 9.89 -20.78 -1.16
CA ARG A 118 10.39 -20.12 0.05
C ARG A 118 9.52 -20.42 1.26
N GLU A 119 10.15 -20.33 2.42
CA GLU A 119 9.43 -20.33 3.69
C GLU A 119 8.84 -18.93 3.99
N CYS A 120 7.76 -18.92 4.77
CA CYS A 120 7.17 -17.70 5.28
C CYS A 120 8.16 -16.96 6.19
N PRO A 121 8.50 -15.68 5.92
CA PRO A 121 9.40 -14.89 6.79
C PRO A 121 8.94 -14.77 8.23
N ARG A 122 7.62 -14.84 8.45
CA ARG A 122 7.00 -14.76 9.77
C ARG A 122 6.90 -16.11 10.47
N LYS A 123 7.37 -17.19 9.83
CA LYS A 123 7.29 -18.57 10.34
C LYS A 123 5.86 -18.97 10.70
N ILE A 124 4.88 -18.42 9.99
CA ILE A 124 3.47 -18.81 10.09
C ILE A 124 3.28 -20.04 9.21
N ASN A 125 2.62 -21.05 9.75
CA ASN A 125 2.24 -22.23 8.97
C ASN A 125 0.98 -21.91 8.16
N HIS A 126 1.16 -21.51 6.92
CA HIS A 126 0.09 -21.25 5.97
C HIS A 126 -0.28 -22.54 5.24
N SER A 127 -1.55 -22.75 4.93
CA SER A 127 -1.96 -23.90 4.10
C SER A 127 -1.62 -23.73 2.62
N HIS A 128 -1.27 -22.51 2.18
CA HIS A 128 -1.04 -22.11 0.78
C HIS A 128 -2.21 -22.45 -0.15
N LYS A 129 -3.40 -22.65 0.43
CA LYS A 129 -4.65 -22.75 -0.30
C LYS A 129 -5.15 -21.34 -0.66
N PRO A 130 -5.96 -21.18 -1.72
CA PRO A 130 -6.65 -19.92 -2.01
C PRO A 130 -7.27 -19.30 -0.74
N GLY A 131 -6.86 -18.08 -0.39
CA GLY A 131 -7.33 -17.38 0.82
C GLY A 131 -6.47 -17.50 2.07
N ASP A 132 -5.48 -18.40 2.10
CA ASP A 132 -4.57 -18.62 3.23
C ASP A 132 -3.12 -18.72 2.73
N THR A 133 -2.62 -17.58 2.27
CA THR A 133 -1.37 -17.43 1.52
C THR A 133 -0.48 -16.40 2.20
N CYS A 134 0.84 -16.59 2.14
CA CYS A 134 1.74 -15.63 2.72
C CYS A 134 1.69 -14.30 1.95
N VAL A 135 1.52 -13.18 2.65
CA VAL A 135 1.50 -11.84 2.02
C VAL A 135 2.80 -11.52 1.28
N PHE A 136 3.92 -12.13 1.68
CA PHE A 136 5.21 -11.96 1.03
C PHE A 136 5.31 -12.67 -0.32
N ASP A 137 4.48 -13.68 -0.58
CA ASP A 137 4.44 -14.34 -1.89
C ASP A 137 3.98 -13.37 -2.99
N LEU A 138 3.24 -12.32 -2.63
CA LEU A 138 2.75 -11.30 -3.57
C LEU A 138 3.88 -10.57 -4.32
N TRP A 139 5.10 -10.52 -3.77
CA TRP A 139 6.27 -10.00 -4.50
C TRP A 139 6.64 -10.93 -5.65
N HIS A 140 6.77 -12.23 -5.40
CA HIS A 140 7.15 -13.20 -6.43
C HIS A 140 6.05 -13.36 -7.49
N LEU A 141 4.80 -13.33 -7.05
CA LEU A 141 3.65 -13.38 -7.96
C LEU A 141 3.53 -12.14 -8.85
N SER A 142 4.23 -11.04 -8.55
CA SER A 142 4.26 -9.87 -9.44
C SER A 142 4.98 -10.17 -10.77
N ALA A 143 5.96 -11.09 -10.76
CA ALA A 143 6.69 -11.50 -11.96
C ALA A 143 5.81 -12.25 -13.00
N LEU A 144 4.60 -12.66 -12.64
CA LEU A 144 3.72 -13.45 -13.50
C LEU A 144 3.07 -12.64 -14.62
N GLU A 145 2.96 -11.32 -14.50
CA GLU A 145 2.23 -10.50 -15.46
C GLU A 145 2.95 -9.19 -15.75
N ARG A 146 3.18 -8.95 -17.04
CA ARG A 146 3.68 -7.67 -17.55
C ARG A 146 2.52 -6.74 -17.87
N ILE A 147 2.56 -5.52 -17.32
CA ILE A 147 1.58 -4.48 -17.61
C ILE A 147 2.32 -3.25 -18.14
N LYS A 148 2.17 -3.04 -19.44
CA LYS A 148 2.93 -2.03 -20.18
C LYS A 148 2.89 -0.65 -19.51
N ASP A 149 4.06 -0.03 -19.40
CA ASP A 149 4.32 1.31 -18.84
C ASP A 149 4.02 1.47 -17.34
N LYS A 150 3.60 0.40 -16.64
CA LYS A 150 3.19 0.43 -15.23
C LYS A 150 3.89 -0.59 -14.35
N HIS A 151 4.11 -1.79 -14.90
CA HIS A 151 4.73 -2.92 -14.23
C HIS A 151 5.43 -3.77 -15.30
N GLU A 152 6.67 -3.41 -15.59
CA GLU A 152 7.51 -4.14 -16.54
C GLU A 152 8.25 -5.26 -15.82
N VAL A 153 8.30 -6.43 -16.45
CA VAL A 153 9.01 -7.61 -15.95
C VAL A 153 10.12 -7.95 -16.93
N SER A 154 11.34 -8.15 -16.42
CA SER A 154 12.49 -8.62 -17.18
C SER A 154 13.15 -9.79 -16.46
N ILE A 155 13.33 -10.92 -17.14
CA ILE A 155 14.06 -12.06 -16.58
C ILE A 155 15.53 -11.68 -16.44
N ILE A 156 16.10 -11.86 -15.24
CA ILE A 156 17.51 -11.54 -14.95
C ILE A 156 18.35 -12.80 -15.13
N ASP A 157 17.91 -13.91 -14.53
CA ASP A 157 18.55 -15.22 -14.59
C ASP A 157 17.48 -16.33 -14.43
N GLU A 158 17.91 -17.57 -14.22
CA GLU A 158 17.03 -18.74 -14.12
C GLU A 158 16.07 -18.69 -12.92
N ASP A 159 16.39 -17.92 -11.89
CA ASP A 159 15.66 -17.87 -10.62
C ASP A 159 15.08 -16.49 -10.30
N HIS A 160 15.44 -15.43 -11.02
CA HIS A 160 15.06 -14.05 -10.68
C HIS A 160 14.46 -13.25 -11.84
N ALA A 161 13.50 -12.39 -11.48
CA ALA A 161 12.98 -11.33 -12.33
C ALA A 161 13.27 -9.95 -11.73
N GLY A 162 13.57 -9.00 -12.60
CA GLY A 162 13.55 -7.58 -12.33
C GLY A 162 12.18 -7.00 -12.62
N ILE A 163 11.68 -6.20 -11.68
CA ILE A 163 10.43 -5.45 -11.79
C ILE A 163 10.74 -3.98 -11.88
N GLN A 164 10.16 -3.31 -12.87
CA GLN A 164 10.26 -1.87 -13.04
C GLN A 164 8.87 -1.24 -13.11
N THR A 165 8.61 -0.32 -12.20
CA THR A 165 7.42 0.54 -12.18
C THR A 165 7.83 1.97 -12.53
N PRO A 166 6.88 2.91 -12.70
CA PRO A 166 7.22 4.32 -12.87
C PRO A 166 7.99 4.95 -11.72
N SER A 167 7.91 4.39 -10.51
CA SER A 167 8.44 5.01 -9.29
C SER A 167 9.60 4.26 -8.64
N VAL A 168 9.66 2.93 -8.83
CA VAL A 168 10.66 2.05 -8.20
C VAL A 168 11.09 0.90 -9.10
N LYS A 169 12.28 0.34 -8.82
CA LYS A 169 12.79 -0.91 -9.37
C LYS A 169 13.15 -1.86 -8.25
N TYR A 170 12.83 -3.14 -8.39
CA TYR A 170 13.15 -4.17 -7.41
C TYR A 170 13.30 -5.53 -8.09
N SER A 171 13.94 -6.49 -7.42
CA SER A 171 14.06 -7.87 -7.91
C SER A 171 13.27 -8.83 -7.05
N VAL A 172 12.80 -9.91 -7.65
CA VAL A 172 12.03 -10.97 -6.99
C VAL A 172 12.46 -12.34 -7.53
N ASN A 173 12.32 -13.37 -6.72
CA ASN A 173 12.47 -14.75 -7.19
C ASN A 173 11.30 -15.09 -8.10
N LEU A 174 11.55 -15.88 -9.13
CA LEU A 174 10.53 -16.47 -9.98
C LEU A 174 9.76 -17.54 -9.17
N PRO A 175 8.41 -17.54 -9.23
CA PRO A 175 7.64 -18.62 -8.63
C PRO A 175 7.91 -19.93 -9.38
N ARG A 176 8.05 -21.04 -8.63
CA ARG A 176 8.12 -22.40 -9.19
C ARG A 176 6.80 -22.78 -9.85
N MET A 177 5.70 -22.33 -9.25
CA MET A 177 4.35 -22.51 -9.78
C MET A 177 3.51 -21.26 -9.54
N PRO A 178 2.76 -20.77 -10.54
CA PRO A 178 2.89 -21.12 -11.95
C PRO A 178 4.22 -20.62 -12.53
N PRO A 179 4.80 -21.28 -13.53
CA PRO A 179 6.02 -20.78 -14.18
C PRO A 179 5.72 -19.46 -14.92
N VAL A 180 6.69 -18.55 -14.91
CA VAL A 180 6.58 -17.26 -15.61
C VAL A 180 6.59 -17.51 -17.12
N ASN A 181 5.56 -17.02 -17.81
CA ASN A 181 5.49 -17.03 -19.27
C ASN A 181 4.90 -15.70 -19.74
N LEU A 182 5.79 -14.76 -20.10
CA LEU A 182 5.41 -13.38 -20.44
C LEU A 182 4.76 -13.26 -21.83
N ASP A 183 4.91 -14.27 -22.68
CA ASP A 183 4.30 -14.30 -24.02
C ASP A 183 2.83 -14.77 -23.97
N LYS A 184 2.47 -15.54 -22.95
CA LYS A 184 1.09 -16.00 -22.73
C LYS A 184 0.34 -15.05 -21.83
N LYS A 185 -0.76 -14.49 -22.35
CA LYS A 185 -1.70 -13.70 -21.57
C LYS A 185 -2.55 -14.62 -20.68
N THR A 186 -1.98 -15.04 -19.54
CA THR A 186 -2.69 -15.80 -18.51
C THR A 186 -3.41 -14.86 -17.57
N ILE A 187 -4.69 -15.12 -17.29
CA ILE A 187 -5.48 -14.34 -16.34
C ILE A 187 -5.48 -15.05 -15.00
N TYR A 188 -4.68 -14.54 -14.05
CA TYR A 188 -4.67 -15.02 -12.68
C TYR A 188 -5.79 -14.37 -11.88
N LYS A 189 -6.59 -15.19 -11.19
CA LYS A 189 -7.70 -14.71 -10.36
C LYS A 189 -7.19 -14.33 -8.97
N TYR A 190 -7.60 -13.16 -8.51
CA TYR A 190 -7.35 -12.69 -7.16
C TYR A 190 -8.66 -12.28 -6.48
N GLN A 191 -8.65 -12.27 -5.16
CA GLN A 191 -9.66 -11.66 -4.32
C GLN A 191 -9.12 -10.37 -3.71
N THR A 192 -10.00 -9.37 -3.62
CA THR A 192 -9.72 -8.11 -2.93
C THR A 192 -9.52 -8.37 -1.44
N GLY A 193 -8.47 -7.80 -0.87
CA GLY A 193 -8.13 -8.00 0.53
C GLY A 193 -7.41 -6.81 1.15
N ILE A 194 -7.50 -6.74 2.47
CA ILE A 194 -6.72 -5.85 3.33
C ILE A 194 -5.35 -6.49 3.53
N PHE A 195 -4.29 -5.85 3.03
CA PHE A 195 -2.95 -6.42 3.02
C PHE A 195 -2.00 -5.76 4.04
N ALA A 196 -2.34 -4.57 4.55
CA ALA A 196 -1.50 -3.86 5.50
C ALA A 196 -2.31 -2.95 6.43
N ALA A 197 -1.76 -2.67 7.61
CA ALA A 197 -2.33 -1.76 8.58
C ALA A 197 -1.23 -0.92 9.25
N PHE A 198 -1.23 0.39 9.00
CA PHE A 198 -0.26 1.33 9.57
C PHE A 198 -0.94 2.28 10.56
N TRP A 199 -0.22 2.81 11.54
CA TRP A 199 -0.79 3.86 12.38
C TRP A 199 -0.91 5.18 11.62
N VAL A 200 -2.04 5.85 11.81
CA VAL A 200 -2.20 7.25 11.43
C VAL A 200 -1.29 8.08 12.34
N GLY A 201 -0.29 8.78 11.80
CA GLY A 201 0.66 9.56 12.60
C GLY A 201 0.26 11.02 12.71
N HIS A 202 0.32 11.73 11.58
CA HIS A 202 0.17 13.17 11.51
C HIS A 202 -0.50 13.61 10.21
N LEU A 203 -0.82 14.91 10.13
CA LEU A 203 -1.32 15.56 8.93
C LEU A 203 -0.20 16.30 8.21
N GLU A 204 -0.26 16.29 6.89
CA GLU A 204 0.63 17.10 6.05
C GLU A 204 -0.21 17.97 5.10
N TYR A 205 0.04 19.27 5.12
CA TYR A 205 -0.54 20.23 4.20
C TYR A 205 0.51 20.70 3.21
N VAL A 206 0.31 20.36 1.94
CA VAL A 206 1.25 20.69 0.87
C VAL A 206 0.84 22.02 0.26
N ASN A 207 1.70 23.04 0.34
CA ASN A 207 1.55 24.26 -0.45
C ASN A 207 2.87 25.00 -0.68
N LYS A 208 2.90 25.80 -1.75
CA LYS A 208 4.08 26.60 -2.13
C LYS A 208 4.55 27.56 -1.03
N GLN A 209 3.63 28.04 -0.18
CA GLN A 209 3.96 29.03 0.86
C GLN A 209 4.42 28.41 2.18
N LYS A 210 4.40 27.07 2.33
CA LYS A 210 4.62 26.38 3.62
C LYS A 210 3.77 26.95 4.76
N LYS A 211 2.51 27.31 4.46
CA LYS A 211 1.58 27.93 5.42
C LYS A 211 0.30 27.13 5.53
N ILE A 212 -0.02 26.69 6.74
CA ILE A 212 -1.29 26.01 7.03
C ILE A 212 -2.41 27.07 7.06
N PRO A 213 -3.53 26.87 6.34
CA PRO A 213 -4.68 27.78 6.39
C PRO A 213 -5.29 27.84 7.80
N GLU A 214 -5.74 29.02 8.23
CA GLU A 214 -6.37 29.22 9.55
C GLU A 214 -7.59 28.29 9.78
N SER A 215 -8.36 28.02 8.73
CA SER A 215 -9.48 27.08 8.81
C SER A 215 -9.04 25.67 9.22
N LEU A 216 -7.87 25.23 8.78
CA LEU A 216 -7.32 23.92 9.12
C LEU A 216 -6.67 23.92 10.50
N LYS A 217 -5.95 25.00 10.86
CA LYS A 217 -5.41 25.17 12.22
C LYS A 217 -6.51 25.08 13.28
N ARG A 218 -7.66 25.74 13.05
CA ARG A 218 -8.80 25.69 13.97
C ARG A 218 -9.34 24.28 14.16
N ARG A 219 -9.37 23.47 13.11
CA ARG A 219 -9.84 22.08 13.17
C ARG A 219 -8.88 21.18 13.92
N VAL A 220 -7.57 21.37 13.71
CA VAL A 220 -6.53 20.61 14.41
C VAL A 220 -6.44 20.98 15.89
N LYS A 221 -6.75 22.24 16.27
CA LYS A 221 -6.62 22.76 17.65
C LYS A 221 -7.30 21.88 18.72
N ASN A 222 -8.40 21.22 18.38
CA ASN A 222 -9.17 20.38 19.30
C ASN A 222 -8.90 18.87 19.12
N THR A 223 -7.79 18.53 18.48
CA THR A 223 -7.35 17.16 18.22
C THR A 223 -5.91 16.98 18.67
N GLU A 224 -5.46 15.75 18.80
CA GLU A 224 -4.06 15.43 19.11
C GLU A 224 -3.16 15.41 17.88
N PHE A 225 -3.71 15.71 16.69
CA PHE A 225 -2.94 15.67 15.45
C PHE A 225 -1.88 16.77 15.41
N ASP A 226 -0.65 16.39 15.10
CA ASP A 226 0.34 17.32 14.54
C ASP A 226 -0.01 17.60 13.06
N ILE A 227 0.21 18.84 12.61
CA ILE A 227 0.06 19.22 11.21
C ILE A 227 1.29 19.96 10.71
N ARG A 228 1.86 19.47 9.62
CA ARG A 228 3.09 20.00 9.02
C ARG A 228 2.80 20.66 7.68
N ALA A 229 3.39 21.83 7.46
CA ALA A 229 3.36 22.48 6.15
C ALA A 229 4.57 22.01 5.32
N LEU A 230 4.32 21.48 4.13
CA LEU A 230 5.36 21.01 3.22
C LEU A 230 5.33 21.79 1.91
N GLU A 231 6.50 22.01 1.35
CA GLU A 231 6.67 22.51 -0.03
C GLU A 231 7.03 21.32 -0.91
N GLU A 232 6.23 21.08 -1.94
CA GLU A 232 6.51 20.13 -3.02
C GLU A 232 6.30 20.79 -4.37
#